data_AF-A0A2V9DWG5-F1
#
_entry.id   AF-A0A2V9DWG5-F1
#
_cell.length_a   1.000
_cell.length_b   1.000
_cell.length_c   1.000
_cell.angle_alpha   90.00
_cell.angle_beta   90.00
_cell.angle_gamma   90.00
#
_symmetry.space_group_name_H-M   'P 1'
#
loop_
_entity.id
_entity.type
_entity.pdbx_description
1 polymer ?
#
loop_
_entity_poly.entity_id
_entity_poly.type
_entity_poly.pdbx_seq_one_letter_code
_entity_poly.pdbx_strand_id
1 'polypeptide(L)' 'ASLADAVRMLTLNAARLLGLERCKGVLAPGADADLVLLDANLEVVGVMTRGTGL' A
#
# COMPACT_ATOMS: atom_id res chain seq x y z
N ALA A 1 -13.59 -8.73 10.81
CA ALA A 1 -12.45 -7.89 10.44
C ALA A 1 -12.91 -6.85 9.42
N SER A 2 -12.40 -5.63 9.47
CA SER A 2 -12.78 -4.52 8.59
C SER A 2 -11.91 -4.44 7.33
N LEU A 3 -12.32 -3.68 6.31
CA LEU A 3 -11.48 -3.39 5.14
C LEU A 3 -10.16 -2.73 5.55
N ALA A 4 -10.19 -1.84 6.55
CA ALA A 4 -8.98 -1.21 7.08
C ALA A 4 -8.01 -2.23 7.69
N ASP A 5 -8.52 -3.29 8.33
CA ASP A 5 -7.68 -4.37 8.83
C ASP A 5 -7.06 -5.16 7.68
N ALA A 6 -7.84 -5.47 6.64
CA ALA A 6 -7.33 -6.13 5.43
C ALA A 6 -6.22 -5.33 4.74
N VAL A 7 -6.40 -4.01 4.58
CA VAL A 7 -5.37 -3.13 4.00
C VAL A 7 -4.11 -3.15 4.87
N ARG A 8 -4.21 -3.05 6.20
CA ARG A 8 -3.04 -3.14 7.09
C ARG A 8 -2.32 -4.48 7.00
N MET A 9 -3.07 -5.59 6.88
CA MET A 9 -2.48 -6.93 6.70
C MET A 9 -1.67 -7.02 5.41
N LEU A 10 -2.19 -6.47 4.30
CA LEU A 10 -1.56 -6.52 2.98
C LEU A 10 -0.42 -5.50 2.81
N THR A 11 -0.35 -4.46 3.65
CA THR A 11 0.60 -3.35 3.52
C THR A 11 1.54 -3.28 4.73
N LEU A 12 1.18 -2.51 5.75
CA LEU A 12 2.03 -2.19 6.90
C LEU A 12 2.52 -3.43 7.65
N ASN A 13 1.69 -4.45 7.83
CA ASN A 13 2.09 -5.66 8.56
C ASN A 13 3.10 -6.49 7.77
N ALA A 14 2.90 -6.63 6.45
CA ALA A 14 3.87 -7.27 5.57
C ALA A 14 5.20 -6.51 5.54
N ALA A 15 5.15 -5.17 5.48
CA ALA A 15 6.34 -4.33 5.54
C ALA A 15 7.12 -4.53 6.86
N ARG A 16 6.44 -4.55 8.01
CA ARG A 16 7.06 -4.83 9.32
C ARG A 16 7.67 -6.22 9.40
N LEU A 17 6.97 -7.24 8.88
CA LEU A 17 7.48 -8.61 8.87
C LEU A 17 8.81 -8.71 8.09
N LEU A 18 8.96 -7.88 7.06
CA LEU A 18 10.15 -7.83 6.20
C LEU A 18 11.18 -6.77 6.62
N GLY A 19 10.93 -5.97 7.67
CA GLY A 19 11.81 -4.87 8.09
C GLY A 19 11.86 -3.67 7.12
N LEU A 20 10.78 -3.44 6.36
CA LEU A 20 10.66 -2.42 5.32
C LEU A 20 9.74 -1.26 5.71
N GLU A 21 9.18 -1.25 6.91
CA GLU A 21 8.17 -0.28 7.37
C GLU A 21 8.66 1.17 7.42
N ARG A 22 9.99 1.39 7.32
CA ARG A 22 10.57 2.73 7.19
C ARG A 22 10.16 3.42 5.88
N CYS A 23 9.93 2.66 4.82
CA CYS A 23 9.58 3.23 3.50
C CYS A 23 8.48 2.47 2.73
N LYS A 24 7.95 1.36 3.24
CA LYS A 24 6.88 0.56 2.59
C LYS A 24 5.65 0.43 3.46
N GLY A 25 4.51 0.21 2.82
CA GLY A 25 3.26 -0.14 3.48
C GLY A 25 2.54 1.01 4.21
N VAL A 26 2.96 2.25 3.95
CA VAL A 26 2.38 3.47 4.54
C VAL A 26 2.32 4.59 3.51
N LEU A 27 1.28 5.42 3.58
CA LEU A 27 1.18 6.67 2.84
C LEU A 27 1.71 7.80 3.72
N ALA A 28 2.99 8.12 3.58
CA ALA A 28 3.65 9.19 4.33
C ALA A 28 4.80 9.80 3.52
N PRO A 29 5.16 11.08 3.75
CA PRO A 29 6.35 11.68 3.14
C PRO A 29 7.61 10.85 3.42
N GLY A 30 8.41 10.60 2.38
CA GLY A 30 9.64 9.80 2.45
C GLY A 30 9.44 8.29 2.30
N ALA A 31 8.20 7.79 2.23
CA ALA A 31 7.92 6.42 1.80
C ALA A 31 8.01 6.29 0.27
N ASP A 32 8.26 5.07 -0.21
CA ASP A 32 8.22 4.78 -1.63
C ASP A 32 6.78 4.91 -2.14
N ALA A 33 6.61 5.56 -3.29
CA ALA A 33 5.31 5.70 -3.94
C ALA A 33 4.91 4.40 -4.66
N ASP A 34 4.72 3.34 -3.87
CA ASP A 34 4.12 2.07 -4.26
C ASP A 34 2.64 2.09 -3.86
N LEU A 35 1.76 2.30 -4.84
CA LEU A 35 0.34 2.57 -4.63
C LEU A 35 -0.51 1.67 -5.52
N VAL A 36 -1.66 1.26 -4.99
CA VAL A 36 -2.74 0.63 -5.78
C VAL A 36 -3.99 1.45 -5.58
N LEU A 37 -4.59 1.93 -6.68
CA LEU A 37 -5.86 2.62 -6.66
C LEU A 37 -6.98 1.60 -6.89
N LEU A 38 -7.93 1.58 -5.96
CA LEU A 38 -9.12 0.73 -6.03
C LEU A 38 -10.36 1.60 -6.22
N ASP A 39 -11.34 1.12 -6.98
CA ASP A 39 -12.65 1.74 -7.07
C ASP A 39 -13.58 1.34 -5.91
N ALA A 40 -14.84 1.76 -5.95
CA ALA A 40 -15.83 1.44 -4.93
C ALA A 40 -16.18 -0.06 -4.85
N ASN A 41 -15.89 -0.84 -5.89
CA ASN A 41 -16.07 -2.28 -5.94
C ASN A 41 -14.78 -3.05 -5.55
N LEU A 42 -13.72 -2.32 -5.17
CA LEU A 42 -12.39 -2.85 -4.86
C LEU A 42 -11.66 -3.41 -6.09
N GLU A 43 -12.03 -2.99 -7.29
CA GLU A 43 -11.32 -3.33 -8.52
C GLU A 43 -10.10 -2.43 -8.71
N VAL A 44 -9.00 -2.99 -9.20
CA VAL A 44 -7.76 -2.24 -9.46
C VAL A 44 -7.95 -1.38 -10.69
N VAL A 45 -7.84 -0.06 -10.50
CA VAL A 45 -7.96 0.93 -11.58
C VAL A 45 -6.67 1.70 -11.85
N GLY A 46 -5.62 1.47 -11.06
CA GLY A 46 -4.29 2.02 -11.30
C GLY A 46 -3.25 1.44 -10.36
N VAL A 47 -2.01 1.35 -10.83
CA VAL A 47 -0.87 0.85 -10.04
C VAL A 47 0.35 1.74 -10.26
N MET A 48 0.92 2.23 -9.17
CA MET A 48 2.19 2.95 -9.17
C MET A 48 3.26 2.14 -8.47
N THR A 49 4.47 2.12 -9.02
CA THR A 49 5.66 1.57 -8.38
C THR A 49 6.77 2.60 -8.36
N ARG A 50 7.28 2.94 -7.17
CA ARG A 50 8.34 3.93 -6.95
C ARG A 50 8.15 5.22 -7.76
N GLY A 51 6.92 5.73 -7.81
CA GLY A 51 6.59 6.98 -8.51
C GLY A 51 6.28 6.84 -10.00
N THR A 52 6.33 5.63 -10.56
CA THR A 52 6.06 5.37 -11.99
C THR A 52 4.76 4.57 -12.15
N GLY A 53 3.88 5.02 -13.04
CA GLY A 53 2.60 4.37 -13.33
C GLY A 53 1.39 5.17 -12.85
N LEU A 54 0.34 4.43 -12.51
CA LEU A 54 -1.11 4.72 -12.45
C LEU A 54 -1.84 4.40 -13.75
#